data_AF-A0A0R1VN66-F1
#
_entry.id   AF-A0A0R1VN66-F1
#
_cell.length_a   1.000
_cell.length_b   1.000
_cell.length_c   1.000
_cell.angle_alpha   90.00
_cell.angle_beta   90.00
_cell.angle_gamma   90.00
#
_symmetry.space_group_name_H-M   'P 1'
#
loop_
_entity.id
_entity.type
_entity.pdbx_description
1 polymer ?
#
loop_
_entity_poly.entity_id
_entity_poly.type
_entity_poly.pdbx_seq_one_letter_code
_entity_poly.pdbx_strand_id
1 'polypeptide(L)' 'MIKTLQKLVGIMAVVLWIVVILVIVIAIARHQFWQLTPFIAYNRPQGIIGWMITVAFICTIVSSILKLVDSK' A
#
# COMPACT_ATOMS: atom_id res chain seq x y z
N MET A 1 10.91 -0.18 -21.98
CA MET A 1 9.71 -0.86 -21.44
C MET A 1 9.80 -1.09 -19.93
N ILE A 2 10.86 -1.74 -19.43
CA ILE A 2 11.07 -2.00 -17.98
C ILE A 2 11.12 -0.71 -17.14
N LYS A 3 11.84 0.33 -17.60
CA LYS A 3 11.90 1.65 -16.93
C LYS A 3 10.53 2.32 -16.77
N THR A 4 9.68 2.23 -17.79
CA THR A 4 8.31 2.78 -17.76
C THR A 4 7.45 2.02 -16.76
N LEU A 5 7.53 0.69 -16.74
CA LEU A 5 6.83 -0.17 -15.80
C LEU A 5 7.25 0.11 -14.36
N GLN A 6 8.57 0.21 -14.09
CA GLN A 6 9.09 0.56 -12.77
C GLN A 6 8.54 1.91 -12.30
N LYS A 7 8.54 2.93 -13.17
CA LYS A 7 8.04 4.26 -12.82
C LYS A 7 6.54 4.24 -12.52
N LEU A 8 5.75 3.51 -13.29
CA LEU A 8 4.31 3.32 -13.06
C LEU A 8 4.02 2.61 -11.73
N VAL A 9 4.69 1.49 -11.47
CA VAL A 9 4.50 0.72 -10.22
C VAL A 9 4.91 1.56 -9.00
N GLY A 10 6.01 2.32 -9.11
CA GLY A 10 6.44 3.24 -8.06
C GLY A 10 5.43 4.35 -7.78
N ILE A 11 4.90 5.01 -8.82
CA ILE A 11 3.86 6.04 -8.67
C ILE A 11 2.61 5.44 -8.03
N MET A 12 2.17 4.26 -8.48
CA MET A 12 1.01 3.57 -7.93
C MET A 12 1.19 3.22 -6.45
N ALA A 13 2.38 2.77 -6.05
CA ALA A 13 2.70 2.51 -4.65
C ALA A 13 2.58 3.78 -3.80
N VAL A 14 3.12 4.92 -4.28
CA VAL A 14 3.02 6.21 -3.58
C VAL A 14 1.57 6.65 -3.44
N VAL A 15 0.77 6.57 -4.52
CA VAL A 15 -0.65 6.94 -4.49
C VAL A 15 -1.42 6.07 -3.49
N LEU A 16 -1.17 4.75 -3.48
CA LEU A 16 -1.81 3.84 -2.53
C LEU A 16 -1.46 4.20 -1.07
N TRP A 17 -0.21 4.55 -0.78
CA TRP A 17 0.18 5.01 0.56
C TRP A 17 -0.51 6.31 0.97
N ILE A 18 -0.64 7.27 0.05
CA ILE A 18 -1.38 8.52 0.31
C ILE A 18 -2.83 8.21 0.66
N VAL A 19 -3.49 7.32 -0.10
CA VAL A 19 -4.88 6.91 0.17
C VAL A 19 -5.01 6.23 1.52
N VAL A 20 -4.10 5.30 1.86
CA VAL A 20 -4.09 4.64 3.18
C VAL A 20 -3.99 5.66 4.31
N ILE A 21 -3.06 6.62 4.21
CA ILE A 21 -2.90 7.68 5.21
C ILE A 21 -4.18 8.51 5.33
N LEU A 22 -4.77 8.92 4.21
CA LEU A 22 -5.99 9.71 4.20
C LEU A 22 -7.14 8.98 4.91
N VAL A 23 -7.34 7.69 4.62
CA VAL A 23 -8.41 6.91 5.28
C VAL A 23 -8.15 6.78 6.77
N ILE A 24 -6.91 6.54 7.19
CA ILE A 24 -6.56 6.49 8.62
C ILE A 24 -6.86 7.83 9.29
N VAL A 25 -6.46 8.96 8.70
CA VAL A 25 -6.72 10.30 9.24
C VAL A 25 -8.22 10.57 9.37
N ILE A 26 -9.01 10.25 8.33
CA ILE A 26 -10.47 10.42 8.36
C ILE A 26 -11.09 9.53 9.44
N ALA A 27 -10.63 8.29 9.60
CA ALA A 27 -11.17 7.37 10.59
C ALA A 27 -10.85 7.82 12.02
N ILE A 28 -9.66 8.39 12.26
CA ILE A 28 -9.31 9.03 13.53
C ILE A 28 -10.23 10.21 13.80
N ALA A 29 -10.41 11.11 12.82
CA ALA A 29 -11.27 12.28 12.95
C ALA A 29 -12.73 11.93 13.22
N ARG A 30 -13.20 10.76 12.75
CA ARG A 30 -14.55 10.25 13.00
C ARG A 30 -14.66 9.36 14.23
N HIS A 31 -13.60 9.17 15.01
CA HIS A 31 -13.52 8.20 16.11
C HIS A 31 -13.85 6.74 15.72
N GLN A 32 -13.78 6.41 14.42
CA GLN A 32 -14.05 5.09 13.86
C GLN A 32 -12.79 4.27 13.64
N PHE A 33 -11.63 4.76 14.08
CA PHE A 33 -10.35 4.08 13.90
C PHE A 33 -10.38 2.61 14.37
N TRP A 34 -10.94 2.36 15.55
CA TRP A 34 -11.07 1.01 16.11
C TRP A 34 -12.00 0.10 15.30
N GLN A 35 -12.97 0.66 14.56
CA GLN A 35 -13.85 -0.11 13.69
C GLN A 35 -13.13 -0.63 12.43
N LEU A 36 -12.00 -0.02 12.07
CA LEU A 36 -11.17 -0.50 10.97
C LEU A 36 -10.19 -1.61 11.40
N THR A 37 -10.08 -1.87 12.71
CA THR A 37 -9.25 -2.93 13.25
C THR A 37 -10.06 -4.23 13.41
N PRO A 38 -9.42 -5.41 13.29
CA PRO A 38 -8.00 -5.61 12.99
C PRO A 38 -7.68 -5.41 11.51
N PHE A 39 -6.50 -4.85 11.20
CA PHE A 39 -6.02 -4.74 9.81
C PHE A 39 -5.43 -6.06 9.29
N ILE A 40 -4.83 -6.85 10.19
CA ILE A 40 -4.26 -8.17 9.91
C ILE A 40 -4.67 -9.08 11.06
N ALA A 41 -5.28 -10.22 10.75
CA ALA A 41 -5.62 -11.25 11.72
C ALA A 41 -5.47 -12.64 11.07
N TYR A 42 -5.01 -13.62 11.85
CA TYR A 42 -4.81 -15.01 11.39
C TYR A 42 -3.94 -15.10 10.12
N ASN A 43 -2.87 -14.29 10.06
CA ASN A 43 -1.96 -14.17 8.93
C ASN A 43 -2.65 -13.81 7.60
N ARG A 44 -3.78 -13.09 7.66
CA ARG A 44 -4.50 -12.58 6.50
C ARG A 44 -4.84 -11.10 6.68
N PRO A 45 -4.73 -10.30 5.61
CA PRO A 45 -5.25 -8.94 5.62
C PRO A 45 -6.78 -8.97 5.79
N GLN A 46 -7.29 -8.06 6.60
CA GLN A 46 -8.69 -7.97 6.98
C GLN A 46 -9.26 -6.62 6.56
N GLY A 47 -10.49 -6.66 6.03
CA GLY A 47 -11.19 -5.48 5.54
C GLY A 47 -10.47 -4.78 4.39
N ILE A 48 -11.07 -3.68 3.92
CA ILE A 48 -10.55 -2.94 2.76
C ILE A 48 -9.18 -2.33 3.09
N ILE A 49 -8.98 -1.84 4.31
CA ILE A 49 -7.73 -1.19 4.72
C ILE A 49 -6.57 -2.19 4.84
N GLY A 50 -6.79 -3.37 5.41
CA GLY A 50 -5.75 -4.41 5.46
C GLY A 50 -5.27 -4.83 4.08
N TRP A 51 -6.22 -4.98 3.13
CA TRP A 51 -5.89 -5.27 1.73
C TRP A 51 -5.18 -4.10 1.04
N MET A 52 -5.63 -2.86 1.24
CA MET A 52 -4.95 -1.67 0.69
C MET A 52 -3.49 -1.57 1.16
N ILE A 53 -3.24 -1.75 2.46
CA ILE A 53 -1.89 -1.73 3.04
C ILE A 53 -1.04 -2.85 2.43
N THR A 54 -1.60 -4.05 2.30
CA THR A 54 -0.89 -5.21 1.74
C THR A 54 -0.50 -4.98 0.28
N VAL A 55 -1.43 -4.48 -0.55
CA VAL A 55 -1.16 -4.17 -1.97
C VAL A 55 -0.15 -3.04 -2.09
N ALA A 56 -0.25 -1.98 -1.28
CA ALA A 56 0.73 -0.89 -1.25
C ALA A 56 2.13 -1.41 -0.92
N PHE A 57 2.23 -2.31 0.05
CA PHE A 57 3.49 -2.94 0.45
C PHE A 57 4.08 -3.82 -0.66
N ILE A 58 3.27 -4.67 -1.29
CA ILE A 58 3.70 -5.50 -2.42
C ILE A 58 4.18 -4.62 -3.59
N CYS A 59 3.45 -3.56 -3.94
CA CYS A 59 3.86 -2.65 -5.01
C CYS A 59 5.21 -1.98 -4.69
N THR A 60 5.44 -1.63 -3.42
CA THR A 60 6.71 -1.05 -2.97
C THR A 60 7.87 -2.04 -3.15
N ILE A 61 7.67 -3.31 -2.77
CA ILE A 61 8.66 -4.38 -2.96
C ILE A 61 8.93 -4.60 -4.44
N VAL A 62 7.89 -4.76 -5.26
CA VAL A 62 8.03 -4.98 -6.72
C VAL A 62 8.75 -3.82 -7.38
N SER A 63 8.40 -2.57 -7.03
CA SER A 63 9.10 -1.39 -7.54
C SER A 63 10.58 -1.39 -7.15
N SER A 64 10.92 -1.85 -5.95
CA SER A 64 12.30 -1.93 -5.46
C SER A 64 13.09 -3.02 -6.20
N ILE A 65 12.49 -4.19 -6.40
CA ILE A 65 13.09 -5.29 -7.17
C ILE A 65 13.32 -4.86 -8.62
N LEU A 66 12.32 -4.25 -9.27
CA LEU A 66 12.45 -3.74 -10.64
C LEU A 66 13.60 -2.73 -10.77
N LYS A 67 13.76 -1.85 -9.77
CA LYS A 67 14.88 -0.90 -9.71
C LYS A 67 16.23 -1.60 -9.61
N LEU A 68 16.34 -2.66 -8.82
CA LEU A 68 17.57 -3.45 -8.70
C LEU A 68 17.90 -4.21 -9.99
N VAL A 69 16.88 -4.72 -10.68
CA VAL A 69 17.05 -5.42 -11.96
C VAL A 69 17.47 -4.48 -13.08
N ASP A 70 16.88 -3.28 -13.17
CA ASP A 70 17.25 -2.27 -14.18
C ASP A 70 18.62 -1.62 -13.91
N SER A 71 19.11 -1.71 -12.68
CA SER A 71 20.44 -1.20 -12.28
C SER A 71 21.58 -2.18 -12.59
N LYS A 72 21.27 -3.41 -13.00
CA LYS A 72 22.25 -4.44 -13.41
C LYS A 72 22.39 -4.47 -14.92
#